data_AF-A0A9P0KA88-F1
#
_entry.id   AF-A0A9P0KA88-F1
#
_cell.length_a   1.000
_cell.length_b   1.000
_cell.length_c   1.000
_cell.angle_alpha   90.00
_cell.angle_beta   90.00
_cell.angle_gamma   90.00
#
_symmetry.space_group_name_H-M   'P 1'
#
loop_
_entity.id
_entity.type
_entity.pdbx_description
1 polymer ?
#
loop_
_entity_poly.entity_id
_entity_poly.type
_entity_poly.pdbx_seq_one_letter_code
_entity_poly.pdbx_strand_id
1 'polypeptide(L)'
;MPYFVISGEPRCPNYAHALVVAHYLSEKLPNFIYKKIEMDGLDWAEYVDKLNKQNKWYIAKGPVVWKEINMWGGKRYLIGGLGEFWEYVYCYYGLESIIPKSDLLKLANDNLKFYEEHHQQAMHKQKEKNVRNITIYGACAFDNPFIMMNLIEIPDLSKTRGIDFKLFDRSWGHSEKCKQLLRDDAEFINDQRVFGARDIAHVAKDEREAIEDCDVLIYIENCSKQHEEDEDTWLNRCYRNMLQLSDTINRYAKRTLLIIMNNPGPSCFMASCLVDTCTKIKLSNIVAVTAHEGLPFVRLVSEKTGVPICKMSAPAVWGFVGIHSFVDSRNIVFKADMLR
;
A
#
# COMPACT_ATOMS: atom_id res chain seq x y z
N MET A 1 8.81 -1.12 -37.11
CA MET A 1 9.85 -0.44 -36.29
C MET A 1 10.46 -1.47 -35.34
N PRO A 2 11.78 -1.67 -35.32
CA PRO A 2 12.42 -2.64 -34.44
C PRO A 2 12.63 -2.06 -33.04
N TYR A 3 12.25 -2.83 -32.02
CA TYR A 3 12.50 -2.51 -30.62
C TYR A 3 13.68 -3.35 -30.13
N PHE A 4 14.74 -2.71 -29.66
CA PHE A 4 15.93 -3.43 -29.21
C PHE A 4 15.84 -3.76 -27.72
N VAL A 5 16.24 -4.97 -27.34
CA VAL A 5 16.34 -5.35 -25.93
C VAL A 5 17.76 -5.84 -25.67
N ILE A 6 18.37 -5.25 -24.65
CA ILE A 6 19.72 -5.59 -24.20
C ILE A 6 19.58 -6.12 -22.78
N SER A 7 19.94 -7.38 -22.58
CA SER A 7 19.97 -7.99 -21.26
C SER A 7 21.38 -8.40 -20.86
N GLY A 8 21.71 -8.25 -19.58
CA GLY A 8 23.02 -8.60 -19.09
C GLY A 8 23.17 -8.37 -17.59
N GLU A 9 24.26 -8.90 -17.07
CA GLU A 9 24.68 -8.64 -15.70
C GLU A 9 25.28 -7.22 -15.59
N PRO A 10 24.86 -6.40 -14.61
CA PRO A 10 25.39 -5.04 -14.42
C PRO A 10 26.91 -4.97 -14.28
N ARG A 11 27.53 -5.99 -13.66
CA ARG A 11 28.99 -6.09 -13.48
C ARG A 11 29.74 -6.43 -14.77
N CYS A 12 29.04 -6.85 -15.82
CA CYS A 12 29.67 -7.28 -17.07
C CYS A 12 30.11 -6.05 -17.91
N PRO A 13 31.41 -5.88 -18.19
CA PRO A 13 31.89 -4.77 -19.03
C PRO A 13 31.29 -4.78 -20.43
N ASN A 14 31.01 -5.97 -20.97
CA ASN A 14 30.42 -6.10 -22.29
C ASN A 14 28.97 -5.62 -22.33
N TYR A 15 28.22 -5.82 -21.24
CA TYR A 15 26.86 -5.30 -21.10
C TYR A 15 26.86 -3.78 -21.00
N ALA A 16 27.76 -3.22 -20.18
CA ALA A 16 27.95 -1.78 -20.08
C ALA A 16 28.28 -1.16 -21.46
N HIS A 17 29.17 -1.80 -22.23
CA HIS A 17 29.50 -1.37 -23.58
C HIS A 17 28.27 -1.36 -24.51
N ALA A 18 27.49 -2.44 -24.53
CA ALA A 18 26.29 -2.54 -25.37
C ALA A 18 25.28 -1.43 -25.03
N LEU A 19 25.12 -1.10 -23.74
CA LEU A 19 24.23 0.00 -23.31
C LEU A 19 24.69 1.37 -23.79
N VAL A 20 25.99 1.66 -23.75
CA VAL A 20 26.52 2.95 -24.25
C VAL A 20 26.28 3.10 -25.74
N VAL A 21 26.55 2.04 -26.52
CA VAL A 21 26.32 2.04 -27.98
C VAL A 21 24.83 2.24 -28.28
N ALA A 22 23.95 1.53 -27.57
CA ALA A 22 22.51 1.67 -27.75
C ALA A 22 21.99 3.05 -27.32
N HIS A 23 22.54 3.62 -26.25
CA HIS A 23 22.22 4.97 -25.80
C HIS A 23 22.61 6.00 -26.86
N TYR A 24 23.85 5.92 -27.36
CA TYR A 24 24.33 6.78 -28.44
C TYR A 24 23.44 6.69 -29.69
N LEU A 25 23.08 5.47 -30.11
CA LEU A 25 22.16 5.26 -31.23
C LEU A 25 20.78 5.88 -30.98
N SER A 26 20.25 5.76 -29.77
CA SER A 26 18.94 6.33 -29.41
C SER A 26 18.93 7.86 -29.42
N GLU A 27 20.04 8.51 -29.07
CA GLU A 27 20.16 9.98 -29.13
C GLU A 27 20.30 10.49 -30.57
N LYS A 28 21.01 9.74 -31.43
CA LYS A 28 21.30 10.17 -32.80
C LYS A 28 20.24 9.75 -33.82
N LEU A 29 19.46 8.71 -33.52
CA LEU A 29 18.48 8.14 -34.44
C LEU A 29 17.08 8.20 -33.83
N PRO A 30 16.14 8.97 -34.41
CA PRO A 30 14.80 9.15 -33.85
C PRO A 30 13.97 7.86 -33.82
N ASN A 31 14.39 6.84 -34.58
CA ASN A 31 13.69 5.56 -34.69
C ASN A 31 14.37 4.41 -33.94
N PHE A 32 15.44 4.68 -33.20
CA PHE A 32 16.14 3.66 -32.41
C PHE A 32 15.67 3.70 -30.96
N ILE A 33 14.92 2.68 -30.55
CA ILE A 33 14.39 2.56 -29.19
C ILE A 33 14.91 1.27 -28.59
N TYR A 34 15.45 1.34 -27.39
CA TYR A 34 15.95 0.17 -26.68
C TYR A 34 15.41 0.08 -25.25
N LYS A 35 15.34 -1.14 -24.73
CA LYS A 35 15.02 -1.47 -23.35
C LYS A 35 16.19 -2.23 -22.74
N LYS A 36 16.62 -1.82 -21.55
CA LYS A 36 17.61 -2.55 -20.76
C LYS A 36 16.92 -3.53 -19.80
N ILE A 37 17.51 -4.71 -19.63
CA ILE A 37 17.07 -5.74 -18.67
C ILE A 37 18.30 -6.16 -17.87
N GLU A 38 18.30 -5.81 -16.59
CA GLU A 38 19.40 -6.06 -15.67
C GLU A 38 19.04 -7.27 -14.80
N MET A 39 19.97 -8.23 -14.68
CA MET A 39 19.82 -9.43 -13.85
C MET A 39 21.06 -9.63 -12.99
N ASP A 40 20.86 -10.15 -11.78
CA ASP A 40 21.98 -10.52 -10.91
C ASP A 40 22.74 -11.73 -11.49
N GLY A 41 24.04 -11.82 -11.22
CA GLY A 41 24.90 -12.89 -11.73
C GLY A 41 24.47 -14.29 -11.25
N LEU A 42 23.85 -14.37 -10.07
CA LEU A 42 23.29 -15.61 -9.52
C LEU A 42 22.05 -16.09 -10.29
N ASP A 43 21.20 -15.15 -10.71
CA ASP A 43 19.94 -15.44 -11.41
C ASP A 43 20.11 -15.54 -12.93
N TRP A 44 21.27 -15.12 -13.45
CA TRP A 44 21.57 -15.09 -14.88
C TRP A 44 21.41 -16.47 -15.55
N ALA A 45 21.88 -17.53 -14.89
CA ALA A 45 21.82 -18.88 -15.44
C ALA A 45 20.37 -19.37 -15.65
N GLU A 46 19.50 -19.15 -14.67
CA GLU A 46 18.08 -19.53 -14.76
C GLU A 46 17.35 -18.66 -15.79
N TYR A 47 17.66 -17.37 -15.84
CA TYR A 47 17.08 -16.46 -16.83
C TYR A 47 17.41 -16.86 -18.27
N VAL A 48 18.68 -17.18 -18.55
CA VAL A 48 19.11 -17.58 -19.90
C VAL A 48 18.50 -18.93 -20.29
N ASP A 49 18.39 -19.89 -19.37
CA ASP A 49 17.73 -21.18 -19.65
C ASP A 49 16.25 -20.99 -20.02
N LYS A 50 15.52 -20.15 -19.29
CA LYS A 50 14.14 -19.78 -19.64
C LYS A 50 14.05 -19.10 -21.00
N LEU A 51 14.95 -18.16 -21.29
CA LEU A 51 14.97 -17.43 -22.56
C LEU A 51 15.27 -18.35 -23.75
N ASN A 52 16.23 -19.27 -23.60
CA ASN A 52 16.59 -20.29 -24.59
C ASN A 52 15.42 -21.24 -24.85
N LYS A 53 14.75 -21.74 -23.80
CA LYS A 53 13.57 -22.62 -23.93
C LYS A 53 12.41 -21.94 -24.65
N GLN A 54 12.12 -20.69 -24.31
CA GLN A 54 11.01 -19.95 -24.92
C GLN A 54 11.23 -19.63 -26.40
N ASN A 55 12.47 -19.28 -26.78
CA ASN A 55 12.76 -18.75 -28.12
C ASN A 55 13.54 -19.72 -29.02
N LYS A 56 13.84 -20.92 -28.51
CA LYS A 56 14.69 -21.94 -29.16
C LYS A 56 16.07 -21.38 -29.54
N TRP A 57 16.69 -20.67 -28.59
CA TRP A 57 18.03 -20.10 -28.73
C TRP A 57 19.06 -20.93 -27.96
N TYR A 58 20.34 -20.72 -28.28
CA TYR A 58 21.47 -21.41 -27.66
C TYR A 58 22.49 -20.38 -27.14
N ILE A 59 22.08 -19.60 -26.15
CA ILE A 59 22.90 -18.56 -25.55
C ILE A 59 23.59 -19.10 -24.30
N ALA A 60 24.90 -18.87 -24.18
CA ALA A 60 25.69 -19.30 -23.03
C ALA A 60 26.33 -18.15 -22.25
N LYS A 61 26.52 -16.97 -22.86
CA LYS A 61 27.22 -15.82 -22.25
C LYS A 61 26.42 -14.54 -22.45
N GLY A 62 26.52 -13.63 -21.47
CA GLY A 62 25.99 -12.28 -21.56
C GLY A 62 27.00 -11.28 -22.14
N PRO A 63 26.55 -10.09 -22.59
CA PRO A 63 25.16 -9.66 -22.72
C PRO A 63 24.43 -10.40 -23.86
N VAL A 64 23.11 -10.32 -23.87
CA VAL A 64 22.24 -10.84 -24.94
C VAL A 64 21.45 -9.69 -25.51
N VAL A 65 21.55 -9.51 -26.83
CA VAL A 65 20.83 -8.49 -27.58
C VAL A 65 19.89 -9.15 -28.57
N TRP A 66 18.64 -8.71 -28.59
CA TRP A 66 17.65 -9.12 -29.60
C TRP A 66 16.78 -7.94 -30.02
N LYS A 67 16.09 -8.10 -31.14
CA LYS A 67 15.08 -7.15 -31.60
C LYS A 67 13.68 -7.78 -31.60
N GLU A 68 12.68 -6.97 -31.26
CA GLU A 68 11.27 -7.32 -31.27
C GLU A 68 10.59 -6.53 -32.40
N ILE A 69 9.77 -7.22 -33.20
CA ILE A 69 9.07 -6.62 -34.34
C ILE A 69 7.69 -6.12 -33.90
N ASN A 70 7.32 -4.92 -34.37
CA ASN A 70 6.02 -4.24 -34.23
C ASN A 70 5.68 -3.72 -32.83
N MET A 71 6.00 -4.43 -31.75
CA MET A 71 5.71 -4.00 -30.38
C MET A 71 6.63 -4.67 -29.35
N TRP A 72 6.70 -4.11 -28.14
CA TRP A 72 7.30 -4.78 -26.99
C TRP A 72 6.60 -6.11 -26.70
N GLY A 73 7.38 -7.18 -26.54
CA GLY A 73 6.88 -8.55 -26.42
C GLY A 73 6.44 -9.20 -27.74
N GLY A 74 6.69 -8.55 -28.88
CA GLY A 74 6.45 -9.10 -30.21
C GLY A 74 7.43 -10.24 -30.58
N LYS A 75 7.40 -10.67 -31.84
CA LYS A 75 8.29 -11.75 -32.31
C LYS A 75 9.76 -11.35 -32.15
N ARG A 76 10.50 -12.17 -31.42
CA ARG A 76 11.90 -11.92 -31.03
C ARG A 76 12.88 -12.49 -32.07
N TYR A 77 13.89 -11.71 -32.40
CA TYR A 77 14.99 -12.09 -33.29
C TYR A 77 16.32 -11.84 -32.59
N LEU A 78 17.05 -12.92 -32.32
CA LEU A 78 18.36 -12.86 -31.69
C LEU A 78 19.33 -12.09 -32.59
N ILE A 79 20.02 -11.12 -32.01
CA ILE A 79 21.18 -10.47 -32.64
C ILE A 79 22.44 -11.20 -32.16
N GLY A 80 22.56 -11.43 -30.85
CA GLY A 80 23.66 -12.20 -30.27
C GLY A 80 24.23 -11.52 -29.03
N GLY A 81 25.54 -11.61 -28.85
CA GLY A 81 26.27 -10.91 -27.79
C GLY A 81 26.73 -9.52 -28.23
N LEU A 82 27.73 -9.00 -27.52
CA LEU A 82 28.30 -7.69 -27.83
C LEU A 82 28.95 -7.65 -29.23
N GLY A 83 29.63 -8.72 -29.63
CA GLY A 83 30.33 -8.77 -30.92
C GLY A 83 29.36 -8.72 -32.09
N GLU A 84 28.33 -9.57 -32.05
CA GLU A 84 27.28 -9.62 -33.07
C GLU A 84 26.44 -8.34 -33.09
N PHE A 85 26.22 -7.72 -31.92
CA PHE A 85 25.58 -6.41 -31.85
C PHE A 85 26.43 -5.32 -32.52
N TRP A 86 27.74 -5.35 -32.32
CA TRP A 86 28.66 -4.43 -33.00
C TRP A 86 28.68 -4.63 -34.51
N GLU A 87 28.73 -5.87 -34.98
CA GLU A 87 28.65 -6.17 -36.41
C GLU A 87 27.33 -5.67 -37.01
N TYR A 88 26.22 -5.84 -36.29
CA TYR A 88 24.93 -5.31 -36.67
C TYR A 88 24.95 -3.78 -36.76
N VAL A 89 25.49 -3.10 -35.74
CA VAL A 89 25.54 -1.63 -35.69
C VAL A 89 26.48 -1.07 -36.76
N TYR A 90 27.61 -1.71 -37.00
CA TYR A 90 28.55 -1.35 -38.06
C TYR A 90 27.91 -1.50 -39.44
N CYS A 91 27.35 -2.67 -39.75
CA CYS A 91 26.77 -2.94 -41.07
C CYS A 91 25.52 -2.10 -41.36
N TYR A 92 24.70 -1.84 -40.33
CA TYR A 92 23.39 -1.19 -40.52
C TYR A 92 23.44 0.33 -40.30
N TYR A 93 24.30 0.82 -39.41
CA TYR A 93 24.38 2.24 -39.04
C TYR A 93 25.74 2.90 -39.34
N GLY A 94 26.76 2.14 -39.78
CA GLY A 94 28.07 2.68 -40.17
C GLY A 94 28.89 3.21 -39.00
N LEU A 95 28.68 2.69 -37.79
CA LEU A 95 29.27 3.19 -36.55
C LEU A 95 30.56 2.44 -36.19
N GLU A 96 31.63 3.18 -35.96
CA GLU A 96 32.86 2.71 -35.32
C GLU A 96 33.03 3.46 -33.99
N SER A 97 33.30 2.75 -32.89
CA SER A 97 33.81 3.39 -31.68
C SER A 97 34.85 2.52 -30.98
N ILE A 98 35.83 3.22 -30.40
CA ILE A 98 36.92 2.64 -29.62
C ILE A 98 36.76 3.18 -28.21
N ILE A 99 36.15 2.40 -27.32
CA ILE A 99 36.09 2.72 -25.89
C ILE A 99 37.25 2.01 -25.19
N PRO A 100 38.15 2.72 -24.49
CA PRO A 100 39.21 2.10 -23.72
C PRO A 100 38.66 1.16 -22.64
N LYS A 101 39.34 0.03 -22.42
CA LYS A 101 38.93 -0.97 -21.41
C LYS A 101 38.83 -0.40 -19.99
N SER A 102 39.65 0.60 -19.65
CA SER A 102 39.62 1.29 -18.37
C SER A 102 38.30 2.04 -18.14
N ASP A 103 37.74 2.63 -19.19
CA ASP A 103 36.50 3.40 -19.11
C ASP A 103 35.28 2.47 -19.11
N LEU A 104 35.35 1.34 -19.82
CA LEU A 104 34.35 0.27 -19.71
C LEU A 104 34.22 -0.28 -18.29
N LEU A 105 35.33 -0.44 -17.57
CA LEU A 105 35.31 -0.90 -16.18
C LEU A 105 34.69 0.13 -15.24
N LYS A 106 34.96 1.43 -15.45
CA LYS A 106 34.30 2.50 -14.68
C LYS A 106 32.79 2.50 -14.92
N LEU A 107 32.37 2.42 -16.17
CA LEU A 107 30.96 2.36 -16.55
C LEU A 107 30.24 1.13 -15.97
N ALA A 108 30.89 -0.04 -15.97
CA ALA A 108 30.35 -1.24 -15.34
C ALA A 108 30.17 -1.06 -13.82
N ASN A 109 31.13 -0.41 -13.16
CA ASN A 109 31.03 -0.11 -11.72
C ASN A 109 29.94 0.93 -11.40
N ASP A 110 29.78 1.95 -12.25
CA ASP A 110 28.73 2.96 -12.08
C ASP A 110 27.34 2.36 -12.30
N ASN A 111 27.19 1.47 -13.30
CA ASN A 111 25.97 0.70 -13.50
C ASN A 111 25.67 -0.22 -12.30
N LEU A 112 26.69 -0.84 -11.71
CA LEU A 112 26.51 -1.67 -10.52
C LEU A 112 26.01 -0.83 -9.33
N LYS A 113 26.61 0.33 -9.07
CA LYS A 113 26.15 1.24 -7.99
C LYS A 113 24.71 1.66 -8.20
N PHE A 114 24.36 2.07 -9.42
CA PHE A 114 23.00 2.47 -9.76
C PHE A 114 22.00 1.31 -9.60
N TYR A 115 22.41 0.11 -10.00
CA TYR A 115 21.62 -1.11 -9.79
C TYR A 115 21.43 -1.40 -8.30
N GLU A 116 22.48 -1.36 -7.49
CA GLU A 116 22.42 -1.61 -6.05
C GLU A 116 21.52 -0.59 -5.33
N GLU A 117 21.66 0.71 -5.63
CA GLU A 117 20.82 1.77 -5.06
C GLU A 117 19.34 1.61 -5.45
N HIS A 118 19.06 1.37 -6.73
CA HIS A 118 17.69 1.24 -7.22
C HIS A 118 17.05 -0.09 -6.78
N HIS A 119 17.83 -1.18 -6.71
CA HIS A 119 17.38 -2.47 -6.22
C HIS A 119 17.09 -2.43 -4.72
N GLN A 120 17.93 -1.77 -3.92
CA GLN A 120 17.66 -1.56 -2.49
C GLN A 120 16.39 -0.73 -2.28
N GLN A 121 16.20 0.36 -3.02
CA GLN A 121 14.97 1.16 -2.94
C GLN A 121 13.72 0.38 -3.40
N ALA A 122 13.83 -0.43 -4.45
CA ALA A 122 12.75 -1.28 -4.92
C ALA A 122 12.40 -2.38 -3.90
N MET A 123 13.42 -3.01 -3.31
CA MET A 123 13.25 -4.02 -2.25
C MET A 123 12.66 -3.42 -0.97
N HIS A 124 13.04 -2.20 -0.58
CA HIS A 124 12.42 -1.48 0.53
C HIS A 124 10.94 -1.18 0.25
N LYS A 125 10.61 -0.64 -0.92
CA LYS A 125 9.22 -0.39 -1.34
C LYS A 125 8.40 -1.69 -1.45
N GLN A 126 9.01 -2.79 -1.87
CA GLN A 126 8.35 -4.12 -1.93
C GLN A 126 8.11 -4.67 -0.53
N LYS A 127 9.06 -4.47 0.39
CA LYS A 127 8.96 -4.85 1.81
C LYS A 127 7.84 -4.08 2.52
N GLU A 128 7.67 -2.80 2.25
CA GLU A 128 6.60 -1.93 2.77
C GLU A 128 5.22 -2.34 2.22
N LYS A 129 5.13 -2.69 0.92
CA LYS A 129 3.86 -3.11 0.31
C LYS A 129 3.24 -4.36 0.93
N ASN A 130 4.04 -5.19 1.59
CA ASN A 130 3.64 -6.50 2.12
C ASN A 130 3.20 -6.49 3.59
N VAL A 131 3.11 -5.32 4.22
CA VAL A 131 2.54 -5.12 5.57
C VAL A 131 1.26 -4.30 5.45
N ARG A 132 0.27 -4.55 6.30
CA ARG A 132 -0.95 -3.72 6.40
C ARG A 132 -0.71 -2.61 7.43
N ASN A 133 -0.76 -1.36 7.00
CA ASN A 133 -0.60 -0.23 7.93
C ASN A 133 -1.97 0.26 8.43
N ILE A 134 -2.19 0.17 9.74
CA ILE A 134 -3.42 0.58 10.40
C ILE A 134 -3.09 1.74 11.34
N THR A 135 -3.86 2.83 11.25
CA THR A 135 -3.71 3.96 12.17
C THR A 135 -4.91 4.01 13.11
N ILE A 136 -4.65 4.03 14.42
CA ILE A 136 -5.64 4.29 15.45
C ILE A 136 -5.57 5.78 15.80
N TYR A 137 -6.60 6.53 15.43
CA TYR A 137 -6.70 7.96 15.61
C TYR A 137 -7.60 8.28 16.79
N GLY A 138 -7.10 9.05 17.76
CA GLY A 138 -7.75 9.22 19.06
C GLY A 138 -7.38 8.11 20.04
N ALA A 139 -6.17 7.56 19.93
CA ALA A 139 -5.70 6.46 20.77
C ALA A 139 -5.68 6.84 22.28
N CYS A 140 -5.68 8.12 22.64
CA CYS A 140 -6.22 8.67 23.89
C CYS A 140 -7.31 7.91 24.66
N ALA A 141 -8.35 7.56 23.91
CA ALA A 141 -9.71 7.59 24.42
C ALA A 141 -10.22 6.25 24.97
N PHE A 142 -9.56 5.14 24.65
CA PHE A 142 -10.02 3.78 24.91
C PHE A 142 -8.86 2.80 25.17
N ASP A 143 -9.18 1.60 25.63
CA ASP A 143 -8.23 0.48 25.78
C ASP A 143 -7.76 -0.02 24.39
N ASN A 144 -6.86 0.73 23.74
CA ASN A 144 -6.32 0.39 22.41
C ASN A 144 -5.68 -1.00 22.33
N PRO A 145 -4.98 -1.50 23.37
CA PRO A 145 -4.39 -2.83 23.31
C PRO A 145 -5.40 -3.90 22.96
N PHE A 146 -6.63 -3.78 23.46
CA PHE A 146 -7.69 -4.73 23.14
C PHE A 146 -8.09 -4.67 21.66
N ILE A 147 -8.30 -3.46 21.12
CA ILE A 147 -8.64 -3.28 19.70
C ILE A 147 -7.53 -3.83 18.81
N MET A 148 -6.26 -3.49 19.10
CA MET A 148 -5.11 -3.96 18.32
C MET A 148 -5.00 -5.48 18.35
N MET A 149 -5.15 -6.12 19.51
CA MET A 149 -5.12 -7.59 19.61
C MET A 149 -6.24 -8.25 18.82
N ASN A 150 -7.47 -7.72 18.87
CA ASN A 150 -8.58 -8.25 18.07
C ASN A 150 -8.33 -8.06 16.56
N LEU A 151 -7.74 -6.94 16.14
CA LEU A 151 -7.40 -6.71 14.72
C LEU A 151 -6.31 -7.67 14.23
N ILE A 152 -5.34 -8.00 15.08
CA ILE A 152 -4.30 -8.98 14.80
C ILE A 152 -4.90 -10.38 14.52
N GLU A 153 -5.95 -10.75 15.22
CA GLU A 153 -6.60 -12.06 15.08
C GLU A 153 -7.41 -12.22 13.79
N ILE A 154 -7.67 -11.15 13.04
CA ILE A 154 -8.43 -11.19 11.78
C ILE A 154 -7.50 -11.64 10.64
N PRO A 155 -7.62 -12.88 10.12
CA PRO A 155 -6.63 -13.42 9.17
C PRO A 155 -6.54 -12.61 7.87
N ASP A 156 -7.70 -12.20 7.34
CA ASP A 156 -7.82 -11.48 6.07
C ASP A 156 -7.36 -10.01 6.13
N LEU A 157 -7.19 -9.46 7.34
CA LEU A 157 -6.72 -8.09 7.52
C LEU A 157 -5.20 -7.99 7.29
N SER A 158 -4.47 -9.01 7.74
CA SER A 158 -3.03 -9.12 7.62
C SER A 158 -2.58 -9.33 6.17
N LYS A 159 -1.45 -8.73 5.79
CA LYS A 159 -0.75 -9.09 4.53
C LYS A 159 0.30 -10.17 4.83
N THR A 160 1.04 -10.62 3.82
CA THR A 160 2.08 -11.66 3.94
C THR A 160 3.12 -11.41 5.05
N ARG A 161 3.36 -10.15 5.44
CA ARG A 161 4.31 -9.79 6.51
C ARG A 161 3.63 -9.23 7.77
N GLY A 162 2.31 -9.34 7.87
CA GLY A 162 1.52 -8.96 9.04
C GLY A 162 0.90 -7.56 8.96
N ILE A 163 0.76 -6.94 10.13
CA ILE A 163 0.13 -5.65 10.38
C ILE A 163 1.10 -4.75 11.14
N ASP A 164 1.07 -3.45 10.84
CA ASP A 164 1.68 -2.39 11.65
C ASP A 164 0.61 -1.41 12.12
N PHE A 165 0.73 -0.98 13.36
CA PHE A 165 -0.12 0.01 14.02
C PHE A 165 0.62 1.33 14.20
N LYS A 166 -0.04 2.42 13.83
CA LYS A 166 0.34 3.79 14.18
C LYS A 166 -0.68 4.33 15.17
N LEU A 167 -0.22 4.73 16.35
CA LEU A 167 -1.06 5.35 17.38
C LEU A 167 -0.91 6.86 17.30
N PHE A 168 -2.04 7.56 17.17
CA PHE A 168 -2.05 9.02 17.12
C PHE A 168 -3.21 9.57 17.94
N ASP A 169 -2.96 10.68 18.63
CA ASP A 169 -3.99 11.43 19.34
C ASP A 169 -3.79 12.94 19.19
N ARG A 170 -4.81 13.62 18.64
CA ARG A 170 -4.79 15.07 18.43
C ARG A 170 -5.13 15.83 19.71
N SER A 171 -6.21 15.43 20.38
CA SER A 171 -6.74 16.09 21.59
C SER A 171 -5.74 16.10 22.75
N TRP A 172 -4.85 15.12 22.82
CA TRP A 172 -3.94 14.91 23.96
C TRP A 172 -2.46 14.89 23.59
N GLY A 173 -2.11 15.17 22.34
CA GLY A 173 -0.73 15.15 21.83
C GLY A 173 0.26 16.08 22.55
N HIS A 174 -0.22 16.96 23.43
CA HIS A 174 0.61 17.85 24.26
C HIS A 174 0.75 17.42 25.73
N SER A 175 -0.07 16.48 26.22
CA SER A 175 0.06 15.98 27.60
C SER A 175 1.09 14.87 27.66
N GLU A 176 2.11 15.03 28.50
CA GLU A 176 3.15 14.02 28.70
C GLU A 176 2.55 12.69 29.18
N LYS A 177 1.45 12.76 29.95
CA LYS A 177 0.71 11.58 30.42
C LYS A 177 0.12 10.76 29.27
N CYS A 178 -0.47 11.41 28.26
CA CYS A 178 -1.01 10.69 27.11
C CYS A 178 0.11 10.12 26.24
N LYS A 179 1.20 10.87 26.03
CA LYS A 179 2.36 10.33 25.30
C LYS A 179 2.93 9.08 25.97
N GLN A 180 3.00 9.07 27.30
CA GLN A 180 3.43 7.90 28.05
C GLN A 180 2.45 6.73 27.85
N LEU A 181 1.14 6.96 28.00
CA LEU A 181 0.13 5.92 27.79
C LEU A 181 0.22 5.29 26.39
N LEU A 182 0.37 6.09 25.35
CA LEU A 182 0.52 5.60 23.98
C LEU A 182 1.80 4.78 23.77
N ARG A 183 2.89 5.14 24.47
CA ARG A 183 4.14 4.36 24.45
C ARG A 183 3.95 3.03 25.17
N ASP A 184 3.34 3.06 26.35
CA ASP A 184 3.06 1.86 27.14
C ASP A 184 2.17 0.88 26.35
N ASP A 185 1.13 1.39 25.67
CA ASP A 185 0.26 0.59 24.79
C ASP A 185 1.04 -0.02 23.61
N ALA A 186 1.92 0.76 22.96
CA ALA A 186 2.75 0.28 21.86
C ALA A 186 3.75 -0.78 22.32
N GLU A 187 4.43 -0.54 23.45
CA GLU A 187 5.36 -1.49 24.07
C GLU A 187 4.67 -2.80 24.44
N PHE A 188 3.49 -2.72 25.06
CA PHE A 188 2.69 -3.90 25.42
C PHE A 188 2.39 -4.79 24.20
N ILE A 189 2.00 -4.18 23.07
CA ILE A 189 1.72 -4.91 21.82
C ILE A 189 3.00 -5.48 21.22
N ASN A 190 4.10 -4.72 21.23
CA ASN A 190 5.38 -5.17 20.69
C ASN A 190 5.97 -6.35 21.48
N ASP A 191 5.77 -6.37 22.79
CA ASP A 191 6.20 -7.45 23.67
C ASP A 191 5.48 -8.78 23.42
N GLN A 192 4.31 -8.75 22.78
CA GLN A 192 3.61 -9.97 22.36
C GLN A 192 4.34 -10.71 21.23
N ARG A 193 5.23 -10.03 20.48
CA ARG A 193 6.05 -10.60 19.39
C ARG A 193 5.25 -11.43 18.37
N VAL A 194 4.00 -11.03 18.11
CA VAL A 194 3.05 -11.79 17.27
C VAL A 194 3.60 -12.06 15.87
N PHE A 195 4.32 -11.10 15.29
CA PHE A 195 4.95 -11.23 13.97
C PHE A 195 6.48 -11.36 14.07
N GLY A 196 6.97 -11.97 15.15
CA GLY A 196 8.39 -12.19 15.42
C GLY A 196 9.06 -11.02 16.16
N ALA A 197 10.35 -10.82 15.93
CA ALA A 197 11.16 -9.83 16.65
C ALA A 197 10.94 -8.36 16.21
N ARG A 198 10.05 -8.12 15.23
CA ARG A 198 9.78 -6.79 14.69
C ARG A 198 8.72 -6.09 15.53
N ASP A 199 8.99 -4.84 15.91
CA ASP A 199 7.99 -3.98 16.54
C ASP A 199 6.92 -3.59 15.51
N ILE A 200 5.67 -3.80 15.88
CA ILE A 200 4.50 -3.60 15.03
C ILE A 200 3.68 -2.38 15.43
N ALA A 201 3.80 -1.87 16.66
CA ALA A 201 3.08 -0.69 17.13
C ALA A 201 4.03 0.47 17.41
N HIS A 202 3.68 1.66 16.90
CA HIS A 202 4.50 2.87 16.98
C HIS A 202 3.63 4.10 17.24
N VAL A 203 4.13 5.06 18.02
CA VAL A 203 3.45 6.35 18.24
C VAL A 203 3.84 7.33 17.15
N ALA A 204 2.86 7.85 16.41
CA ALA A 204 3.09 8.85 15.38
C ALA A 204 3.39 10.22 16.02
N LYS A 205 4.37 10.95 15.46
CA LYS A 205 4.80 12.25 15.98
C LYS A 205 3.80 13.34 15.66
N ASP A 206 3.20 13.27 14.48
CA ASP A 206 2.21 14.22 14.00
C ASP A 206 1.16 13.53 13.13
N GLU A 207 0.12 14.28 12.79
CA GLU A 207 -1.01 13.79 12.00
C GLU A 207 -0.60 13.37 10.59
N ARG A 208 0.44 14.01 10.03
CA ARG A 208 0.95 13.63 8.71
C ARG A 208 1.54 12.24 8.79
N GLU A 209 2.41 11.95 9.75
CA GLU A 209 3.00 10.62 9.95
C GLU A 209 1.93 9.54 10.19
N ALA A 210 0.87 9.90 10.91
CA ALA A 210 -0.26 9.03 11.17
C ALA A 210 -1.02 8.64 9.88
N ILE A 211 -1.16 9.57 8.93
CA ILE A 211 -1.91 9.37 7.68
C ILE A 211 -1.04 8.87 6.53
N GLU A 212 0.25 9.19 6.53
CA GLU A 212 1.21 8.78 5.50
C GLU A 212 1.36 7.25 5.49
N ASP A 213 1.29 6.67 4.29
CA ASP A 213 1.34 5.22 4.05
C ASP A 213 0.26 4.40 4.79
N CYS A 214 -0.79 5.02 5.34
CA CYS A 214 -1.88 4.34 6.02
C CYS A 214 -2.79 3.58 5.02
N ASP A 215 -3.09 2.31 5.30
CA ASP A 215 -4.06 1.51 4.54
C ASP A 215 -5.46 1.57 5.16
N VAL A 216 -5.55 1.56 6.49
CA VAL A 216 -6.82 1.64 7.25
C VAL A 216 -6.67 2.63 8.40
N LEU A 217 -7.51 3.67 8.41
CA LEU A 217 -7.62 4.64 9.50
C LEU A 217 -8.85 4.32 10.34
N ILE A 218 -8.66 4.03 11.62
CA ILE A 218 -9.73 3.82 12.60
C ILE A 218 -9.81 5.06 13.47
N TYR A 219 -10.88 5.82 13.34
CA TYR A 219 -11.10 7.09 14.05
C TYR A 219 -11.99 6.88 15.27
N ILE A 220 -11.41 6.99 16.47
CA ILE A 220 -12.05 6.72 17.76
C ILE A 220 -11.99 7.92 18.72
N GLU A 221 -11.50 9.07 18.27
CA GLU A 221 -11.36 10.28 19.09
C GLU A 221 -12.71 10.72 19.70
N ASN A 222 -12.74 11.03 21.00
CA ASN A 222 -13.98 11.39 21.66
C ASN A 222 -14.51 12.75 21.19
N CYS A 223 -15.63 12.71 20.46
CA CYS A 223 -16.29 13.87 19.88
C CYS A 223 -17.69 14.10 20.48
N SER A 224 -17.93 13.62 21.70
CA SER A 224 -19.20 13.82 22.41
C SER A 224 -19.48 15.31 22.65
N LYS A 225 -20.77 15.65 22.73
CA LYS A 225 -21.22 17.00 23.09
C LYS A 225 -20.85 17.30 24.54
N GLN A 226 -20.22 18.44 24.78
CA GLN A 226 -19.88 18.86 26.15
C GLN A 226 -21.10 19.47 26.85
N HIS A 227 -21.15 19.40 28.18
CA HIS A 227 -22.35 19.80 28.94
C HIS A 227 -22.75 21.28 28.73
N GLU A 228 -21.78 22.16 28.57
CA GLU A 228 -21.98 23.60 28.37
C GLU A 228 -22.06 24.02 26.90
N GLU A 229 -21.92 23.07 25.97
CA GLU A 229 -21.88 23.33 24.54
C GLU A 229 -23.29 23.21 23.95
N ASP A 230 -23.72 24.20 23.15
CA ASP A 230 -24.96 24.07 22.36
C ASP A 230 -24.76 23.14 21.15
N GLU A 231 -25.85 22.81 20.46
CA GLU A 231 -25.80 21.86 19.33
C GLU A 231 -25.04 22.43 18.13
N ASP A 232 -25.24 23.70 17.80
CA ASP A 232 -24.56 24.34 16.67
C ASP A 232 -23.05 24.43 16.89
N THR A 233 -22.62 24.79 18.10
CA THR A 233 -21.21 24.87 18.49
C THR A 233 -20.57 23.49 18.43
N TRP A 234 -21.26 22.46 18.93
CA TRP A 234 -20.78 21.08 18.88
C TRP A 234 -20.62 20.56 17.45
N LEU A 235 -21.62 20.75 16.60
CA LEU A 235 -21.58 20.33 15.20
C LEU A 235 -20.52 21.11 14.43
N ASN A 236 -20.37 22.41 14.67
CA ASN A 236 -19.33 23.23 14.05
C ASN A 236 -17.92 22.78 14.48
N ARG A 237 -17.73 22.43 15.76
CA ARG A 237 -16.47 21.84 16.25
C ARG A 237 -16.16 20.52 15.54
N CYS A 238 -17.14 19.62 15.44
CA CYS A 238 -16.99 18.35 14.72
C CYS A 238 -16.66 18.57 13.22
N TYR A 239 -17.36 19.50 12.57
CA TYR A 239 -17.11 19.88 11.19
C TYR A 239 -15.69 20.42 10.97
N ARG A 240 -15.22 21.33 11.83
CA ARG A 240 -13.85 21.87 11.78
C ARG A 240 -12.79 20.79 11.94
N ASN A 241 -13.01 19.84 12.86
CA ASN A 241 -12.10 18.71 13.05
C ASN A 241 -11.98 17.86 11.77
N MET A 242 -13.12 17.57 11.12
CA MET A 242 -13.17 16.83 9.87
C MET A 242 -12.57 17.60 8.69
N LEU A 243 -12.77 18.93 8.62
CA LEU A 243 -12.10 19.77 7.63
C LEU A 243 -10.58 19.66 7.73
N GLN A 244 -10.03 19.78 8.94
CA GLN A 244 -8.59 19.66 9.16
C GLN A 244 -8.07 18.26 8.79
N LEU A 245 -8.75 17.21 9.26
CA LEU A 245 -8.39 15.83 8.92
C LEU A 245 -8.44 15.59 7.40
N SER A 246 -9.46 16.12 6.73
CA SER A 246 -9.63 15.98 5.28
C SER A 246 -8.53 16.66 4.48
N ASP A 247 -8.02 17.83 4.94
CA ASP A 247 -6.87 18.49 4.31
C ASP A 247 -5.61 17.62 4.40
N THR A 248 -5.34 17.06 5.58
CA THR A 248 -4.23 16.11 5.78
C THR A 248 -4.38 14.88 4.88
N ILE A 249 -5.57 14.28 4.82
CA ILE A 249 -5.86 13.13 3.95
C ILE A 249 -5.63 13.48 2.48
N ASN A 250 -6.16 14.62 2.03
CA ASN A 250 -6.06 15.07 0.64
C ASN A 250 -4.60 15.30 0.21
N ARG A 251 -3.73 15.70 1.13
CA ARG A 251 -2.30 15.89 0.86
C ARG A 251 -1.53 14.58 0.93
N TYR A 252 -1.67 13.81 2.00
CA TYR A 252 -0.69 12.76 2.34
C TYR A 252 -1.21 11.31 2.22
N ALA A 253 -2.53 11.08 2.23
CA ALA A 253 -3.08 9.71 2.27
C ALA A 253 -2.84 8.90 0.98
N LYS A 254 -2.93 7.58 1.07
CA LYS A 254 -3.11 6.72 -0.11
C LYS A 254 -4.50 6.93 -0.71
N ARG A 255 -4.64 6.83 -2.03
CA ARG A 255 -5.96 6.83 -2.69
C ARG A 255 -6.85 5.64 -2.26
N THR A 256 -6.23 4.58 -1.77
CA THR A 256 -6.88 3.35 -1.32
C THR A 256 -7.16 3.33 0.18
N LEU A 257 -6.88 4.41 0.92
CA LEU A 257 -7.14 4.48 2.35
C LEU A 257 -8.61 4.16 2.65
N LEU A 258 -8.85 3.26 3.60
CA LEU A 258 -10.14 2.98 4.21
C LEU A 258 -10.25 3.76 5.52
N ILE A 259 -11.35 4.47 5.74
CA ILE A 259 -11.62 5.24 6.96
C ILE A 259 -12.81 4.63 7.67
N ILE A 260 -12.60 4.18 8.90
CA ILE A 260 -13.61 3.60 9.78
C ILE A 260 -13.85 4.59 10.93
N MET A 261 -15.01 5.24 10.91
CA MET A 261 -15.46 6.15 11.95
C MET A 261 -16.14 5.34 13.05
N ASN A 262 -15.50 5.25 14.22
CA ASN A 262 -16.00 4.57 15.41
C ASN A 262 -15.81 5.44 16.67
N ASN A 263 -16.11 6.73 16.54
CA ASN A 263 -15.98 7.69 17.61
C ASN A 263 -17.28 7.86 18.40
N PRO A 264 -17.23 8.08 19.72
CA PRO A 264 -18.39 8.59 20.45
C PRO A 264 -18.63 10.05 20.01
N GLY A 265 -19.88 10.36 19.64
CA GLY A 265 -20.25 11.64 19.02
C GLY A 265 -21.14 11.44 17.79
N PRO A 266 -21.24 12.43 16.89
CA PRO A 266 -22.12 12.36 15.74
C PRO A 266 -21.36 11.71 14.56
N SER A 267 -21.02 10.42 14.68
CA SER A 267 -20.08 9.74 13.76
C SER A 267 -20.55 9.77 12.30
N CYS A 268 -21.86 9.62 12.05
CA CYS A 268 -22.43 9.69 10.71
C CYS A 268 -22.35 11.10 10.11
N PHE A 269 -22.57 12.13 10.93
CA PHE A 269 -22.39 13.53 10.51
C PHE A 269 -20.93 13.79 10.15
N MET A 270 -19.99 13.37 11.01
CA MET A 270 -18.55 13.53 10.75
C MET A 270 -18.09 12.78 9.50
N ALA A 271 -18.58 11.55 9.29
CA ALA A 271 -18.33 10.80 8.05
C ALA A 271 -18.88 11.55 6.82
N SER A 272 -20.06 12.15 6.92
CA SER A 272 -20.65 12.95 5.84
C SER A 272 -19.81 14.20 5.54
N CYS A 273 -19.32 14.89 6.57
CA CYS A 273 -18.40 16.01 6.40
C CYS A 273 -17.13 15.59 5.66
N LEU A 274 -16.54 14.43 6.00
CA LEU A 274 -15.38 13.90 5.27
C LEU A 274 -15.72 13.54 3.82
N VAL A 275 -16.90 12.96 3.55
CA VAL A 275 -17.36 12.66 2.20
C VAL A 275 -17.43 13.94 1.35
N ASP A 276 -17.89 15.04 1.93
CA ASP A 276 -18.01 16.32 1.22
C ASP A 276 -16.66 17.02 1.00
N THR A 277 -15.68 16.81 1.88
CA THR A 277 -14.41 17.56 1.87
C THR A 277 -13.21 16.75 1.34
N CYS A 278 -13.25 15.43 1.38
CA CYS A 278 -12.21 14.57 0.84
C CYS A 278 -12.31 14.44 -0.69
N THR A 279 -11.21 14.75 -1.38
CA THR A 279 -11.11 14.69 -2.85
C THR A 279 -10.15 13.60 -3.34
N LYS A 280 -9.28 13.08 -2.45
CA LYS A 280 -8.22 12.12 -2.83
C LYS A 280 -8.68 10.66 -2.84
N ILE A 281 -9.57 10.28 -1.92
CA ILE A 281 -9.97 8.88 -1.69
C ILE A 281 -11.35 8.60 -2.27
N LYS A 282 -11.68 7.33 -2.48
CA LYS A 282 -13.03 6.94 -2.91
C LYS A 282 -14.01 7.15 -1.76
N LEU A 283 -15.16 7.76 -2.02
CA LEU A 283 -16.19 8.02 -1.00
C LEU A 283 -16.71 6.73 -0.35
N SER A 284 -16.76 5.63 -1.11
CA SER A 284 -17.12 4.29 -0.61
C SER A 284 -16.16 3.74 0.45
N ASN A 285 -14.98 4.35 0.61
CA ASN A 285 -14.00 3.96 1.60
C ASN A 285 -14.21 4.68 2.95
N ILE A 286 -15.19 5.56 3.08
CA ILE A 286 -15.53 6.22 4.34
C ILE A 286 -16.74 5.50 4.91
N VAL A 287 -16.58 4.83 6.05
CA VAL A 287 -17.64 4.07 6.70
C VAL A 287 -17.83 4.52 8.14
N ALA A 288 -19.08 4.61 8.59
CA ALA A 288 -19.43 4.86 9.99
C ALA A 288 -19.94 3.57 10.63
N VAL A 289 -19.39 3.23 11.79
CA VAL A 289 -19.76 2.01 12.51
C VAL A 289 -21.03 2.27 13.32
N THR A 290 -22.08 1.50 13.02
CA THR A 290 -23.39 1.59 13.71
C THR A 290 -23.76 0.31 14.46
N ALA A 291 -22.90 -0.71 14.41
CA ALA A 291 -23.18 -2.02 14.98
C ALA A 291 -23.44 -1.99 16.49
N HIS A 292 -22.87 -1.03 17.22
CA HIS A 292 -23.08 -0.87 18.67
C HIS A 292 -24.54 -0.54 19.03
N GLU A 293 -25.27 0.15 18.14
CA GLU A 293 -26.71 0.41 18.30
C GLU A 293 -27.55 -0.83 17.96
N GLY A 294 -27.14 -1.59 16.95
CA GLY A 294 -27.92 -2.71 16.43
C GLY A 294 -27.77 -4.02 17.23
N LEU A 295 -26.53 -4.38 17.61
CA LEU A 295 -26.22 -5.65 18.26
C LEU A 295 -26.99 -5.92 19.58
N PRO A 296 -27.27 -4.93 20.45
CA PRO A 296 -28.07 -5.16 21.66
C PRO A 296 -29.45 -5.77 21.39
N PHE A 297 -30.06 -5.48 20.24
CA PHE A 297 -31.38 -6.00 19.88
C PHE A 297 -31.35 -7.48 19.48
N VAL A 298 -30.21 -8.00 19.01
CA VAL A 298 -30.10 -9.41 18.60
C VAL A 298 -30.39 -10.33 19.79
N ARG A 299 -29.83 -10.02 20.96
CA ARG A 299 -30.08 -10.78 22.19
C ARG A 299 -31.55 -10.68 22.61
N LEU A 300 -32.11 -9.46 22.62
CA LEU A 300 -33.50 -9.23 23.01
C LEU A 300 -34.48 -10.02 22.12
N VAL A 301 -34.25 -10.02 20.80
CA VAL A 301 -35.08 -10.75 19.84
C VAL A 301 -34.92 -12.26 20.02
N SER A 302 -33.70 -12.76 20.28
CA SER A 302 -33.46 -14.18 20.57
C SER A 302 -34.25 -14.64 21.80
N GLU A 303 -34.19 -13.88 22.91
CA GLU A 303 -34.92 -14.19 24.14
C GLU A 303 -36.44 -14.18 23.94
N LYS A 304 -36.97 -13.27 23.11
CA LYS A 304 -38.42 -13.16 22.84
C LYS A 304 -38.95 -14.18 21.84
N THR A 305 -38.15 -14.58 20.86
CA THR A 305 -38.58 -15.46 19.77
C THR A 305 -38.17 -16.92 19.97
N GLY A 306 -37.22 -17.18 20.87
CA GLY A 306 -36.59 -18.50 21.04
C GLY A 306 -35.65 -18.89 19.90
N VAL A 307 -35.45 -18.03 18.90
CA VAL A 307 -34.51 -18.30 17.80
C VAL A 307 -33.08 -18.08 18.32
N PRO A 308 -32.13 -19.02 18.09
CA PRO A 308 -30.75 -18.85 18.54
C PRO A 308 -30.05 -17.65 17.88
N ILE A 309 -29.22 -16.91 18.64
CA ILE A 309 -28.43 -15.76 18.16
C ILE A 309 -27.61 -16.09 16.91
N CYS A 310 -27.04 -17.30 16.82
CA CYS A 310 -26.25 -17.74 15.66
C CYS A 310 -27.05 -17.85 14.35
N LYS A 311 -28.39 -17.75 14.42
CA LYS A 311 -29.30 -17.70 13.27
C LYS A 311 -29.85 -16.30 13.00
N MET A 312 -29.34 -15.28 13.69
CA MET A 312 -29.75 -13.90 13.55
C MET A 312 -28.61 -13.06 12.96
N SER A 313 -28.97 -12.07 12.15
CA SER A 313 -28.04 -11.03 11.71
C SER A 313 -28.20 -9.77 12.56
N ALA A 314 -27.16 -8.94 12.62
CA ALA A 314 -27.29 -7.61 13.20
C ALA A 314 -28.37 -6.81 12.43
N PRO A 315 -29.30 -6.13 13.13
CA PRO A 315 -30.29 -5.29 12.47
C PRO A 315 -29.62 -4.14 11.73
N ALA A 316 -30.24 -3.72 10.63
CA ALA A 316 -29.86 -2.48 9.97
C ALA A 316 -30.17 -1.29 10.90
N VAL A 317 -29.24 -0.36 10.99
CA VAL A 317 -29.40 0.90 11.70
C VAL A 317 -29.52 2.00 10.66
N TRP A 318 -30.68 2.65 10.61
CA TRP A 318 -31.00 3.72 9.68
C TRP A 318 -30.82 5.09 10.34
N GLY A 319 -30.55 6.12 9.53
CA GLY A 319 -30.41 7.51 10.01
C GLY A 319 -28.97 7.87 10.41
N PHE A 320 -28.85 8.88 11.27
CA PHE A 320 -27.58 9.44 11.72
C PHE A 320 -27.29 9.02 13.15
N VAL A 321 -26.44 8.00 13.32
CA VAL A 321 -25.98 7.57 14.65
C VAL A 321 -25.27 8.74 15.35
N GLY A 322 -25.69 8.98 16.60
CA GLY A 322 -25.27 10.11 17.42
C GLY A 322 -26.24 11.31 17.40
N ILE A 323 -27.25 11.31 16.53
CA ILE A 323 -28.29 12.36 16.48
C ILE A 323 -29.69 11.72 16.44
N HIS A 324 -30.03 11.06 15.33
CA HIS A 324 -31.32 10.42 15.10
C HIS A 324 -31.12 9.09 14.35
N SER A 325 -31.05 7.98 15.09
CA SER A 325 -30.96 6.63 14.54
C SER A 325 -32.25 5.85 14.77
N PHE A 326 -32.52 4.89 13.87
CA PHE A 326 -33.62 3.94 13.97
C PHE A 326 -33.09 2.53 13.74
N VAL A 327 -33.25 1.65 14.72
CA VAL A 327 -32.85 0.25 14.60
C VAL A 327 -34.02 -0.56 14.04
N ASP A 328 -33.84 -1.09 12.83
CA ASP A 328 -34.83 -1.92 12.17
C ASP A 328 -34.75 -3.37 12.67
N SER A 329 -35.41 -3.61 13.81
CA SER A 329 -35.47 -4.92 14.44
C SER A 329 -36.39 -5.92 13.72
N ARG A 330 -37.24 -5.47 12.78
CA ARG A 330 -38.17 -6.37 12.07
C ARG A 330 -37.46 -7.33 11.13
N ASN A 331 -36.33 -6.90 10.57
CA ASN A 331 -35.59 -7.66 9.56
C ASN A 331 -34.40 -8.47 10.15
N ILE A 332 -34.36 -8.67 11.48
CA ILE A 332 -33.28 -9.43 12.16
C ILE A 332 -33.33 -10.93 11.82
N VAL A 333 -34.52 -11.47 11.61
CA VAL A 333 -34.73 -12.89 11.33
C VAL A 333 -35.06 -13.05 9.85
N PHE A 334 -34.10 -13.52 9.06
CA PHE A 334 -34.36 -13.98 7.70
C PHE A 334 -35.18 -15.26 7.77
N LYS A 335 -36.50 -15.14 7.61
CA LYS A 335 -37.36 -16.30 7.41
C LYS A 335 -37.15 -16.79 5.98
N ALA A 336 -36.24 -17.74 5.79
CA ALA A 336 -36.24 -18.56 4.59
C ALA A 336 -37.40 -19.54 4.71
N ASP A 337 -38.56 -19.22 4.11
CA ASP A 337 -39.60 -20.21 3.90
C ASP A 337 -39.03 -21.27 2.94
N MET A 338 -38.45 -22.33 3.50
CA MET A 338 -38.13 -23.53 2.75
C MET A 338 -39.47 -24.17 2.37
N LEU A 339 -39.99 -23.81 1.20
CA LEU A 339 -41.04 -24.56 0.53
C LEU A 339 -40.56 -26.03 0.47
N ARG A 340 -41.26 -26.89 1.21
CA ARG A 340 -41.06 -28.35 1.18
C ARG A 340 -41.73 -28.96 -0.02
#